data_AF-A0A1C4GZZ2-F1
#
_entry.id   AF-A0A1C4GZZ2-F1
#
_cell.length_a   1.000
_cell.length_b   1.000
_cell.length_c   1.000
_cell.angle_alpha   90.00
_cell.angle_beta   90.00
_cell.angle_gamma   90.00
#
_symmetry.space_group_name_H-M   'P 1'
#
loop_
_entity.id
_entity.type
_entity.pdbx_description
1 polymer ?
#
loop_
_entity_poly.entity_id
_entity_poly.type
_entity_poly.pdbx_seq_one_letter_code
_entity_poly.pdbx_strand_id
1 'polypeptide(L)'
;MTDDESNASPESTNGVSRDDAFSSNPNEVVEIIEGKVEKVSVSKHPEASIPRTELSLADIKRSQSHPMRWVVYLIVLLAAIIAPYWLGRVLAVERTAQVVKILSHFSPQGVALISWTVTVFALATFALSFVESHAWLWRNLFLLSLALGQLIGGVSLLKFRFWYSTYVVYNSSSVLVNAANLGIIAALLAAGLYAALFVGLLIGVKKDSPLNILTRSWVSFLMFFIVEAIALLIVLFTNLIIAF
;
A
#
# COMPACT_ATOMS: atom_id res chain seq x y z
N MET A 1 -6.57 93.52 62.12
CA MET A 1 -6.13 93.03 63.44
C MET A 1 -5.21 91.87 63.14
N THR A 2 -3.91 92.07 63.38
CA THR A 2 -2.79 91.12 63.33
C THR A 2 -2.47 90.53 61.94
N ASP A 3 -1.43 91.00 61.24
CA ASP A 3 0.03 90.90 61.52
C ASP A 3 0.44 89.41 61.47
N ASP A 4 1.52 88.92 60.86
CA ASP A 4 2.69 89.42 60.15
C ASP A 4 3.19 88.16 59.39
N GLU A 5 3.64 88.25 58.14
CA GLU A 5 5.00 88.61 57.75
C GLU A 5 6.09 87.62 58.22
N SER A 6 6.88 87.17 57.22
CA SER A 6 8.31 86.80 57.28
C SER A 6 8.59 85.41 56.71
N ASN A 7 8.83 85.28 55.40
CA ASN A 7 10.07 85.65 54.68
C ASN A 7 11.14 84.55 54.75
N ALA A 8 11.34 83.89 53.60
CA ALA A 8 12.66 83.58 53.07
C ALA A 8 12.54 83.33 51.55
N SER A 9 12.65 84.43 50.80
CA SER A 9 13.06 84.52 49.39
C SER A 9 14.54 84.09 49.21
N PRO A 10 15.18 84.21 48.03
CA PRO A 10 14.75 84.07 46.62
C PRO A 10 15.79 83.30 45.75
N GLU A 11 15.38 82.71 44.62
CA GLU A 11 16.25 82.64 43.42
C GLU A 11 15.37 82.40 42.19
N SER A 12 15.05 83.47 41.45
CA SER A 12 15.73 83.89 40.22
C SER A 12 15.61 82.91 39.04
N THR A 13 14.63 83.22 38.19
CA THR A 13 14.75 83.30 36.72
C THR A 13 14.90 82.02 35.89
N ASN A 14 13.80 81.72 35.20
CA ASN A 14 13.68 81.56 33.74
C ASN A 14 14.64 80.61 33.01
N GLY A 15 14.08 79.53 32.46
CA GLY A 15 14.72 78.81 31.36
C GLY A 15 14.00 77.53 30.97
N VAL A 16 13.09 77.64 30.00
CA VAL A 16 12.51 76.52 29.26
C VAL A 16 13.61 75.59 28.73
N SER A 17 13.50 74.29 28.95
CA SER A 17 13.96 73.27 28.00
C SER A 17 13.29 71.92 28.26
N ARG A 18 13.18 71.20 27.15
CA ARG A 18 12.43 70.00 26.88
C ARG A 18 12.98 68.78 27.64
N ASP A 19 12.15 67.74 27.60
CA ASP A 19 12.46 66.33 27.85
C ASP A 19 12.28 65.87 29.29
N ASP A 20 11.18 65.14 29.52
CA ASP A 20 11.11 63.98 30.43
C ASP A 20 9.75 63.29 30.15
N ALA A 21 9.73 62.30 29.27
CA ALA A 21 10.02 60.91 29.56
C ALA A 21 8.71 60.12 29.52
N PHE A 22 8.43 59.64 28.30
CA PHE A 22 7.43 58.67 27.93
C PHE A 22 7.55 57.42 28.84
N SER A 23 6.70 57.30 29.87
CA SER A 23 6.52 56.01 30.56
C SER A 23 5.67 55.09 29.66
N SER A 24 6.31 54.59 28.60
CA SER A 24 5.80 53.48 27.82
C SER A 24 5.85 52.24 28.70
N ASN A 25 4.68 51.79 29.16
CA ASN A 25 4.52 50.42 29.61
C ASN A 25 4.63 49.54 28.34
N PRO A 26 5.56 48.59 28.28
CA PRO A 26 5.87 47.85 27.05
C PRO A 26 4.77 46.87 26.58
N ASN A 27 3.61 46.83 27.25
CA ASN A 27 2.55 45.84 27.05
C ASN A 27 1.17 46.44 26.74
N GLU A 28 1.10 47.71 26.33
CA GLU A 28 -0.15 48.31 25.84
C GLU A 28 -0.08 48.49 24.32
N VAL A 29 -1.02 47.89 23.60
CA VAL A 29 -1.25 48.14 22.17
C VAL A 29 -2.48 49.03 22.06
N VAL A 30 -2.37 50.07 21.23
CA VAL A 30 -3.45 51.01 20.95
C VAL A 30 -4.19 50.53 19.70
N GLU A 31 -5.45 50.13 19.84
CA GLU A 31 -6.30 49.75 18.72
C GLU A 31 -7.44 50.78 18.56
N ILE A 32 -7.75 51.16 17.33
CA ILE A 32 -8.77 52.19 17.01
C ILE A 32 -9.96 51.49 16.39
N ILE A 33 -11.04 51.32 17.15
CA ILE A 33 -12.33 50.84 16.62
C ILE A 33 -13.29 52.03 16.63
N GLU A 34 -13.87 52.34 15.47
CA GLU A 34 -14.84 53.45 15.27
C GLU A 34 -14.40 54.81 15.83
N GLY A 35 -13.11 55.14 15.72
CA GLY A 35 -12.61 56.51 15.93
C GLY A 35 -12.44 56.96 17.38
N LYS A 36 -12.46 56.04 18.37
CA LYS A 36 -12.08 56.36 19.75
C LYS A 36 -10.94 55.46 20.23
N VAL A 37 -9.92 56.08 20.82
CA VAL A 37 -8.68 55.42 21.25
C VAL A 37 -8.84 54.92 22.67
N GLU A 38 -8.77 53.60 22.88
CA GLU A 38 -8.83 52.99 24.22
C GLU A 38 -7.60 52.12 24.47
N LYS A 39 -6.97 52.29 25.65
CA LYS A 39 -5.76 51.57 26.04
C LYS A 39 -6.15 50.30 26.79
N VAL A 40 -5.90 49.14 26.19
CA VAL A 40 -6.20 47.84 26.80
C VAL A 40 -4.94 47.26 27.43
N SER A 41 -4.97 47.09 28.75
CA SER A 41 -3.87 46.49 29.50
C SER A 41 -3.83 44.97 29.29
N VAL A 42 -2.76 44.47 28.68
CA VAL A 42 -2.57 43.03 28.45
C VAL A 42 -1.97 42.38 29.70
N SER A 43 -2.76 41.52 30.36
CA SER A 43 -2.32 40.68 31.48
C SER A 43 -1.10 39.83 31.10
N LYS A 44 -0.10 39.80 31.99
CA LYS A 44 1.15 39.02 31.85
C LYS A 44 1.00 37.51 32.13
N HIS A 45 -0.18 37.07 32.55
CA HIS A 45 -0.47 35.65 32.73
C HIS A 45 -1.61 35.26 31.79
N PRO A 46 -1.32 34.59 30.66
CA PRO A 46 -2.35 33.99 29.84
C PRO A 46 -3.00 32.89 30.69
N GLU A 47 -4.25 33.11 31.10
CA GLU A 47 -5.07 31.99 31.52
C GLU A 47 -5.30 31.16 30.25
N ALA A 48 -4.75 29.94 30.25
CA ALA A 48 -4.67 29.11 29.06
C ALA A 48 -6.09 28.86 28.50
N SER A 49 -6.44 29.56 27.42
CA SER A 49 -7.70 29.42 26.70
C SER A 49 -7.74 28.14 25.85
N ILE A 50 -6.80 27.23 26.03
CA ILE A 50 -6.79 25.91 25.40
C ILE A 50 -7.53 24.97 26.36
N PRO A 51 -8.70 24.43 25.99
CA PRO A 51 -9.32 23.35 26.74
C PRO A 51 -8.26 22.25 26.94
N ARG A 52 -8.06 21.75 28.17
CA ARG A 52 -7.18 20.58 28.44
C ARG A 52 -7.79 19.30 27.84
N THR A 53 -7.87 19.23 26.52
CA THR A 53 -8.22 18.03 25.76
C THR A 53 -7.58 18.11 24.37
N GLU A 54 -6.30 18.49 24.31
CA GLU A 54 -5.47 18.08 23.17
C GLU A 54 -4.91 16.70 23.47
N LEU A 55 -5.75 15.69 23.27
CA LEU A 55 -5.28 14.34 23.06
C LEU A 55 -4.30 14.42 21.88
N SER A 56 -3.03 14.12 22.12
CA SER A 56 -1.97 14.21 21.13
C SER A 56 -2.39 13.52 19.82
N LEU A 57 -2.25 14.23 18.71
CA LEU A 57 -2.49 13.71 17.36
C LEU A 57 -1.66 12.44 17.08
N ALA A 58 -0.53 12.27 17.78
CA ALA A 58 0.29 11.07 17.76
C ALA A 58 -0.32 9.90 18.58
N ASP A 59 -1.00 10.17 19.70
CA ASP A 59 -1.72 9.16 20.49
C ASP A 59 -3.05 8.74 19.85
N ILE A 60 -3.76 9.66 19.21
CA ILE A 60 -4.96 9.33 18.40
C ILE A 60 -4.56 8.39 17.25
N LYS A 61 -3.44 8.65 16.55
CA LYS A 61 -2.91 7.76 15.50
C LYS A 61 -2.49 6.39 16.04
N ARG A 62 -1.98 6.30 17.28
CA ARG A 62 -1.65 5.03 17.93
C ARG A 62 -2.90 4.18 18.19
N SER A 63 -3.99 4.81 18.64
CA SER A 63 -5.26 4.14 18.96
C SER A 63 -6.02 3.60 17.74
N GLN A 64 -5.80 4.19 16.55
CA GLN A 64 -6.43 3.75 15.29
C GLN A 64 -5.63 2.68 14.54
N SER A 65 -4.39 2.40 14.94
CA SER A 65 -3.74 1.18 14.48
C SER A 65 -4.51 0.00 15.07
N HIS A 66 -5.08 -0.86 14.23
CA HIS A 66 -5.70 -2.10 14.67
C HIS A 66 -4.69 -3.25 14.49
N PRO A 67 -3.66 -3.36 15.36
CA PRO A 67 -2.58 -4.34 15.19
C PRO A 67 -3.13 -5.76 15.15
N MET A 68 -4.20 -6.03 15.91
CA MET A 68 -4.86 -7.34 15.93
C MET A 68 -5.45 -7.72 14.57
N ARG A 69 -6.03 -6.78 13.81
CA ARG A 69 -6.57 -7.06 12.47
C ARG A 69 -5.47 -7.47 11.49
N TRP A 70 -4.32 -6.83 11.57
CA TRP A 70 -3.14 -7.19 10.76
C TRP A 70 -2.55 -8.54 11.16
N VAL A 71 -2.48 -8.85 12.46
CA VAL A 71 -2.05 -10.17 12.95
C VAL A 71 -2.99 -11.27 12.45
N VAL A 72 -4.31 -11.08 12.59
CA VAL A 72 -5.30 -12.03 12.06
C VAL A 72 -5.16 -12.18 10.55
N TYR A 73 -5.01 -11.09 9.81
CA TYR A 73 -4.79 -11.15 8.36
C TYR A 73 -3.52 -11.93 8.01
N LEU A 74 -2.42 -11.73 8.73
CA LEU A 74 -1.17 -12.45 8.52
C LEU A 74 -1.33 -13.96 8.79
N ILE A 75 -2.04 -14.33 9.85
CA ILE A 75 -2.36 -15.73 10.16
C ILE A 75 -3.19 -16.35 9.03
N VAL A 76 -4.23 -15.65 8.56
CA VAL A 76 -5.08 -16.10 7.45
C VAL A 76 -4.28 -16.22 6.15
N LEU A 77 -3.40 -15.26 5.86
CA LEU A 77 -2.50 -15.30 4.71
C LEU A 77 -1.59 -16.53 4.76
N LEU A 78 -0.96 -16.79 5.91
CA LEU A 78 -0.11 -17.96 6.09
C LEU A 78 -0.90 -19.26 5.94
N ALA A 79 -2.11 -19.32 6.50
CA ALA A 79 -3.01 -20.45 6.33
C ALA A 79 -3.39 -20.66 4.85
N ALA A 80 -3.66 -19.59 4.11
CA ALA A 80 -3.97 -19.62 2.67
C ALA A 80 -2.77 -20.07 1.81
N ILE A 81 -1.54 -19.88 2.29
CA ILE A 81 -0.34 -20.40 1.64
C ILE A 81 -0.18 -21.90 1.90
N ILE A 82 -0.29 -22.32 3.17
CA ILE A 82 0.10 -23.68 3.59
C ILE A 82 -1.03 -24.69 3.39
N ALA A 83 -2.23 -24.40 3.91
CA ALA A 83 -3.30 -25.40 4.00
C ALA A 83 -3.80 -25.86 2.62
N PRO A 84 -4.02 -24.99 1.62
CA PRO A 84 -4.48 -25.42 0.30
C PRO A 84 -3.41 -26.22 -0.46
N TYR A 85 -2.13 -25.83 -0.36
CA TYR A 85 -1.04 -26.59 -0.97
C TYR A 85 -0.95 -28.00 -0.37
N TRP A 86 -0.97 -28.11 0.96
CA TRP A 86 -1.00 -29.39 1.66
C TRP A 86 -2.19 -30.24 1.22
N LEU A 87 -3.40 -29.66 1.21
CA LEU A 87 -4.60 -30.35 0.77
C LEU A 87 -4.48 -30.86 -0.68
N GLY A 88 -3.96 -30.03 -1.59
CA GLY A 88 -3.73 -30.44 -2.97
C GLY A 88 -2.75 -31.61 -3.09
N ARG A 89 -1.69 -31.62 -2.29
CA ARG A 89 -0.72 -32.73 -2.23
C ARG A 89 -1.37 -34.03 -1.75
N VAL A 90 -2.21 -33.96 -0.71
CA VAL A 90 -2.95 -35.11 -0.19
C VAL A 90 -3.91 -35.65 -1.26
N LEU A 91 -4.65 -34.77 -1.95
CA LEU A 91 -5.53 -35.17 -3.07
C LEU A 91 -4.75 -35.85 -4.20
N ALA A 92 -3.56 -35.33 -4.53
CA ALA A 92 -2.72 -35.90 -5.57
C ALA A 92 -2.29 -37.34 -5.29
N VAL A 93 -1.99 -37.65 -4.02
CA VAL A 93 -1.44 -38.95 -3.60
C VAL A 93 -2.54 -39.95 -3.22
N GLU A 94 -3.53 -39.52 -2.44
CA GLU A 94 -4.57 -40.42 -1.91
C GLU A 94 -5.77 -40.57 -2.86
N ARG A 95 -6.02 -39.56 -3.70
CA ARG A 95 -7.23 -39.47 -4.55
C ARG A 95 -6.90 -39.20 -6.01
N THR A 96 -5.76 -39.72 -6.48
CA THR A 96 -5.26 -39.53 -7.85
C THR A 96 -6.32 -39.82 -8.92
N ALA A 97 -7.07 -40.93 -8.80
CA ALA A 97 -8.11 -41.29 -9.75
C ALA A 97 -9.24 -40.24 -9.84
N GLN A 98 -9.60 -39.61 -8.72
CA GLN A 98 -10.62 -38.57 -8.70
C GLN A 98 -10.10 -37.29 -9.34
N VAL A 99 -8.85 -36.91 -9.06
CA VAL A 99 -8.19 -35.76 -9.68
C VAL A 99 -8.11 -35.93 -11.20
N VAL A 100 -7.62 -37.10 -11.66
CA VAL A 100 -7.51 -37.39 -13.09
C VAL A 100 -8.89 -37.35 -13.75
N LYS A 101 -9.91 -37.93 -13.13
CA LYS A 101 -11.29 -37.87 -13.64
C LYS A 101 -11.77 -36.42 -13.81
N ILE A 102 -11.50 -35.53 -12.86
CA ILE A 102 -11.89 -34.12 -12.97
C ILE A 102 -11.10 -33.46 -14.11
N LEU A 103 -9.77 -33.59 -14.11
CA LEU A 103 -8.90 -32.97 -15.11
C LEU A 103 -9.15 -33.48 -16.53
N SER A 104 -9.56 -34.74 -16.71
CA SER A 104 -9.83 -35.33 -18.03
C SER A 104 -11.06 -34.74 -18.74
N HIS A 105 -11.89 -33.93 -18.06
CA HIS A 105 -12.94 -33.15 -18.72
C HIS A 105 -12.36 -31.97 -19.52
N PHE A 106 -11.10 -31.61 -19.24
CA PHE A 106 -10.42 -30.50 -19.88
C PHE A 106 -9.30 -31.01 -20.78
N SER A 107 -9.02 -30.27 -21.84
CA SER A 107 -7.78 -30.46 -22.59
C SER A 107 -6.58 -29.96 -21.75
N PRO A 108 -5.35 -30.45 -22.02
CA PRO A 108 -4.15 -29.92 -21.38
C PRO A 108 -4.02 -28.40 -21.52
N GLN A 109 -4.37 -27.85 -22.69
CA GLN A 109 -4.41 -26.41 -22.94
C GLN A 109 -5.42 -25.69 -22.01
N GLY A 110 -6.60 -26.28 -21.81
CA GLY A 110 -7.60 -25.77 -20.89
C GLY A 110 -7.10 -25.75 -19.44
N VAL A 111 -6.41 -26.82 -19.01
CA VAL A 111 -5.83 -26.89 -17.67
C VAL A 111 -4.73 -25.83 -17.47
N ALA A 112 -3.86 -25.63 -18.47
CA ALA A 112 -2.84 -24.57 -18.44
C ALA A 112 -3.46 -23.17 -18.40
N LEU A 113 -4.53 -22.92 -19.17
CA LEU A 113 -5.26 -21.65 -19.15
C LEU A 113 -5.88 -21.38 -17.79
N ILE A 114 -6.49 -22.39 -17.15
CA ILE A 114 -7.10 -22.24 -15.82
C ILE A 114 -6.03 -21.91 -14.78
N SER A 115 -4.93 -22.66 -14.75
CA SER A 115 -3.87 -22.43 -13.76
C SER A 115 -3.16 -21.08 -13.97
N TRP A 116 -2.90 -20.71 -15.22
CA TRP A 116 -2.42 -19.37 -15.58
C TRP A 116 -3.39 -18.29 -15.11
N THR A 117 -4.70 -18.43 -15.39
CA THR A 117 -5.73 -17.46 -15.01
C THR A 117 -5.74 -17.22 -13.51
N VAL A 118 -5.75 -18.30 -12.72
CA VAL A 118 -5.73 -18.21 -11.25
C VAL A 118 -4.45 -17.52 -10.76
N THR A 119 -3.30 -17.79 -11.39
CA THR A 119 -2.01 -17.20 -11.02
C THR A 119 -1.95 -15.71 -11.37
N VAL A 120 -2.31 -15.32 -12.59
CA VAL A 120 -2.36 -13.91 -13.02
C VAL A 120 -3.35 -13.12 -12.18
N PHE A 121 -4.51 -13.71 -11.88
CA PHE A 121 -5.49 -13.07 -11.03
C PHE A 121 -4.99 -12.91 -9.58
N ALA A 122 -4.25 -13.87 -9.03
CA ALA A 122 -3.57 -13.71 -7.74
C ALA A 122 -2.53 -12.59 -7.76
N LEU A 123 -1.72 -12.48 -8.83
CA LEU A 123 -0.72 -11.41 -8.98
C LEU A 123 -1.37 -10.02 -9.15
N ALA A 124 -2.42 -9.92 -9.97
CA ALA A 124 -3.15 -8.68 -10.20
C ALA A 124 -3.87 -8.20 -8.94
N THR A 125 -4.55 -9.10 -8.22
CA THR A 125 -5.24 -8.77 -6.96
C THR A 125 -4.24 -8.45 -5.84
N PHE A 126 -3.08 -9.08 -5.82
CA PHE A 126 -1.97 -8.70 -4.93
C PHE A 126 -1.51 -7.26 -5.20
N ALA A 127 -1.24 -6.91 -6.45
CA ALA A 127 -0.83 -5.56 -6.82
C ALA A 127 -1.90 -4.52 -6.46
N LEU A 128 -3.18 -4.80 -6.80
CA LEU A 128 -4.31 -3.93 -6.48
C LEU A 128 -4.55 -3.79 -4.96
N SER A 129 -4.23 -4.82 -4.17
CA SER A 129 -4.30 -4.75 -2.71
C SER A 129 -3.35 -3.72 -2.10
N PHE A 130 -2.25 -3.35 -2.78
CA PHE A 130 -1.37 -2.26 -2.34
C PHE A 130 -1.82 -0.91 -2.87
N VAL A 131 -2.22 -0.85 -4.14
CA VAL A 131 -2.66 0.40 -4.79
C VAL A 131 -3.92 0.95 -4.12
N GLU A 132 -4.89 0.09 -3.84
CA GLU A 132 -6.16 0.46 -3.22
C GLU A 132 -6.29 -0.19 -1.83
N SER A 133 -5.41 0.21 -0.92
CA SER A 133 -5.27 -0.40 0.41
C SER A 133 -6.51 -0.33 1.31
N HIS A 134 -7.42 0.61 1.04
CA HIS A 134 -8.70 0.80 1.74
C HIS A 134 -9.78 -0.20 1.30
N ALA A 135 -9.66 -0.78 0.11
CA ALA A 135 -10.63 -1.74 -0.39
C ALA A 135 -10.33 -3.13 0.18
N TRP A 136 -11.15 -3.53 1.16
CA TRP A 136 -11.11 -4.86 1.76
C TRP A 136 -11.35 -5.98 0.72
N LEU A 137 -12.06 -5.67 -0.37
CA LEU A 137 -12.35 -6.61 -1.45
C LEU A 137 -11.08 -7.19 -2.07
N TRP A 138 -10.11 -6.34 -2.46
CA TRP A 138 -8.88 -6.81 -3.13
C TRP A 138 -8.05 -7.75 -2.26
N ARG A 139 -8.02 -7.52 -0.95
CA ARG A 139 -7.35 -8.41 0.02
C ARG A 139 -8.00 -9.79 0.08
N ASN A 140 -9.33 -9.86 0.07
CA ASN A 140 -10.03 -11.16 0.11
C ASN A 140 -9.94 -11.90 -1.22
N LEU A 141 -10.05 -11.17 -2.34
CA LEU A 141 -9.82 -11.74 -3.67
C LEU A 141 -8.40 -12.30 -3.78
N PHE A 142 -7.39 -11.55 -3.30
CA PHE A 142 -6.03 -12.03 -3.24
C PHE A 142 -5.90 -13.32 -2.42
N LEU A 143 -6.45 -13.37 -1.21
CA LEU A 143 -6.41 -14.57 -0.37
C LEU A 143 -7.09 -15.77 -1.02
N LEU A 144 -8.25 -15.57 -1.65
CA LEU A 144 -8.98 -16.62 -2.35
C LEU A 144 -8.18 -17.16 -3.53
N SER A 145 -7.65 -16.27 -4.36
CA SER A 145 -6.90 -16.64 -5.57
C SER A 145 -5.54 -17.24 -5.23
N LEU A 146 -4.91 -16.76 -4.16
CA LEU A 146 -3.74 -17.39 -3.59
C LEU A 146 -4.06 -18.81 -3.13
N ALA A 147 -5.15 -19.01 -2.38
CA ALA A 147 -5.56 -20.35 -1.93
C ALA A 147 -5.86 -21.30 -3.10
N LEU A 148 -6.55 -20.83 -4.14
CA LEU A 148 -6.80 -21.59 -5.37
C LEU A 148 -5.48 -21.94 -6.09
N GLY A 149 -4.57 -20.98 -6.23
CA GLY A 149 -3.27 -21.19 -6.85
C GLY A 149 -2.43 -22.21 -6.07
N GLN A 150 -2.45 -22.15 -4.74
CA GLN A 150 -1.78 -23.12 -3.87
C GLN A 150 -2.41 -24.51 -3.97
N LEU A 151 -3.74 -24.62 -4.04
CA LEU A 151 -4.43 -25.89 -4.25
C LEU A 151 -4.02 -26.53 -5.58
N ILE A 152 -4.06 -25.75 -6.67
CA ILE A 152 -3.63 -26.21 -8.00
C ILE A 152 -2.17 -26.64 -7.95
N GLY A 153 -1.28 -25.83 -7.38
CA GLY A 153 0.14 -26.14 -7.22
C GLY A 153 0.39 -27.39 -6.36
N GLY A 154 -0.44 -27.63 -5.35
CA GLY A 154 -0.39 -28.83 -4.51
C GLY A 154 -0.81 -30.07 -5.29
N VAL A 155 -1.95 -30.01 -5.99
CA VAL A 155 -2.43 -31.08 -6.88
C VAL A 155 -1.39 -31.39 -7.95
N SER A 156 -0.75 -30.36 -8.48
CA SER A 156 0.23 -30.50 -9.55
C SER A 156 1.65 -30.83 -9.11
N LEU A 157 1.87 -31.01 -7.80
CA LEU A 157 3.19 -31.31 -7.22
C LEU A 157 4.24 -30.28 -7.66
N LEU A 158 3.84 -29.01 -7.76
CA LEU A 158 4.65 -27.93 -8.32
C LEU A 158 6.03 -27.88 -7.67
N LYS A 159 7.05 -28.04 -8.51
CA LYS A 159 8.48 -27.96 -8.21
C LYS A 159 9.24 -27.71 -9.51
N PHE A 160 10.46 -27.19 -9.47
CA PHE A 160 11.22 -26.91 -10.69
C PHE A 160 11.42 -28.12 -11.62
N ARG A 161 11.46 -29.33 -11.06
CA ARG A 161 11.55 -30.61 -11.81
C ARG A 161 10.26 -31.42 -11.69
N PHE A 162 9.10 -30.77 -11.85
CA PHE A 162 7.80 -31.37 -11.58
C PHE A 162 7.51 -32.61 -12.44
N TRP A 163 7.97 -32.62 -13.70
CA TRP A 163 7.78 -33.70 -14.67
C TRP A 163 7.99 -35.10 -14.11
N TYR A 164 9.06 -35.31 -13.33
CA TYR A 164 9.32 -36.61 -12.71
C TYR A 164 8.36 -36.92 -11.54
N SER A 165 8.00 -35.91 -10.73
CA SER A 165 7.04 -36.11 -9.62
C SER A 165 5.66 -36.48 -10.14
N THR A 166 5.20 -35.73 -11.13
CA THR A 166 3.86 -35.87 -11.67
C THR A 166 3.77 -37.16 -12.46
N TYR A 167 4.81 -37.56 -13.19
CA TYR A 167 4.85 -38.87 -13.84
C TYR A 167 4.77 -40.03 -12.84
N VAL A 168 5.52 -39.99 -11.75
CA VAL A 168 5.49 -41.07 -10.73
C VAL A 168 4.11 -41.20 -10.09
N VAL A 169 3.39 -40.09 -9.89
CA VAL A 169 2.08 -40.11 -9.21
C VAL A 169 0.92 -40.34 -10.18
N TYR A 170 0.92 -39.66 -11.33
CA TYR A 170 -0.18 -39.63 -12.29
C TYR A 170 0.03 -40.50 -13.54
N ASN A 171 1.22 -41.10 -13.69
CA ASN A 171 1.60 -41.96 -14.81
C ASN A 171 1.30 -41.28 -16.17
N SER A 172 0.60 -41.96 -17.09
CA SER A 172 0.22 -41.44 -18.41
C SER A 172 -0.67 -40.19 -18.37
N SER A 173 -1.33 -39.92 -17.23
CA SER A 173 -2.17 -38.72 -17.06
C SER A 173 -1.38 -37.49 -16.56
N SER A 174 -0.05 -37.62 -16.40
CA SER A 174 0.81 -36.52 -15.96
C SER A 174 0.73 -35.29 -16.86
N VAL A 175 0.48 -35.46 -18.16
CA VAL A 175 0.37 -34.38 -19.15
C VAL A 175 -0.62 -33.28 -18.72
N LEU A 176 -1.79 -33.67 -18.19
CA LEU A 176 -2.80 -32.71 -17.73
C LEU A 176 -2.28 -31.86 -16.55
N VAL A 177 -1.62 -32.53 -15.62
CA VAL A 177 -1.10 -31.94 -14.39
C VAL A 177 0.15 -31.09 -14.67
N ASN A 178 0.96 -31.52 -15.62
CA ASN A 178 2.10 -30.81 -16.14
C ASN A 178 1.70 -29.50 -16.83
N ALA A 179 0.60 -29.53 -17.58
CA ALA A 179 0.04 -28.33 -18.18
C ALA A 179 -0.36 -27.29 -17.12
N ALA A 180 -0.91 -27.73 -15.98
CA ALA A 180 -1.19 -26.84 -14.85
C ALA A 180 0.08 -26.15 -14.34
N ASN A 181 1.16 -26.91 -14.13
CA ASN A 181 2.46 -26.37 -13.70
C ASN A 181 3.04 -25.37 -14.71
N LEU A 182 2.94 -25.67 -16.01
CA LEU A 182 3.39 -24.77 -17.06
C LEU A 182 2.64 -23.44 -17.04
N GLY A 183 1.31 -23.46 -16.86
CA GLY A 183 0.53 -22.22 -16.73
C GLY A 183 0.97 -21.35 -15.54
N ILE A 184 1.24 -21.97 -14.38
CA ILE A 184 1.73 -21.26 -13.19
C ILE A 184 3.13 -20.68 -13.45
N ILE A 185 4.06 -21.49 -13.95
CA ILE A 185 5.45 -21.07 -14.18
C ILE A 185 5.51 -19.96 -15.24
N ALA A 186 4.72 -20.07 -16.31
CA ALA A 186 4.68 -19.06 -17.35
C ALA A 186 4.15 -17.72 -16.82
N ALA A 187 3.10 -17.73 -16.00
CA ALA A 187 2.63 -16.50 -15.35
C ALA A 187 3.70 -15.88 -14.45
N LEU A 188 4.34 -16.69 -13.59
CA LEU A 188 5.39 -16.17 -12.70
C LEU A 188 6.61 -15.63 -13.47
N LEU A 189 7.01 -16.29 -14.56
CA LEU A 189 8.11 -15.82 -15.42
C LEU A 189 7.73 -14.56 -16.18
N ALA A 190 6.51 -14.48 -16.71
CA ALA A 190 5.99 -13.30 -17.39
C ALA A 190 5.92 -12.09 -16.46
N ALA A 191 5.41 -12.29 -15.24
CA ALA A 191 5.40 -11.27 -14.20
C ALA A 191 6.83 -10.80 -13.83
N GLY A 192 7.78 -11.73 -13.72
CA GLY A 192 9.19 -11.41 -13.49
C GLY A 192 9.81 -10.60 -14.65
N LEU A 193 9.55 -11.01 -15.89
CA LEU A 193 9.97 -10.28 -17.09
C LEU A 193 9.36 -8.88 -17.14
N TYR A 194 8.06 -8.76 -16.88
CA TYR A 194 7.37 -7.49 -16.80
C TYR A 194 7.98 -6.59 -15.73
N ALA A 195 8.27 -7.11 -14.53
CA ALA A 195 8.90 -6.33 -13.46
C ALA A 195 10.28 -5.81 -13.89
N ALA A 196 11.10 -6.64 -14.54
CA ALA A 196 12.40 -6.23 -15.08
C ALA A 196 12.26 -5.16 -16.17
N LEU A 197 11.33 -5.33 -17.11
CA LEU A 197 11.03 -4.36 -18.17
C LEU A 197 10.54 -3.03 -17.58
N PHE A 198 9.66 -3.08 -16.60
CA PHE A 198 9.10 -1.91 -15.94
C PHE A 198 10.17 -1.13 -15.17
N VAL A 199 11.02 -1.82 -14.40
CA VAL A 199 12.17 -1.19 -13.72
C VAL A 199 13.16 -0.61 -14.74
N GLY A 200 13.47 -1.34 -15.81
CA GLY A 200 14.32 -0.85 -16.90
C GLY A 200 13.75 0.41 -17.56
N LEU A 201 12.44 0.49 -17.73
CA LEU A 201 11.75 1.67 -18.25
C LEU A 201 11.87 2.86 -17.29
N LEU A 202 11.71 2.63 -15.97
CA LEU A 202 11.86 3.67 -14.95
C LEU A 202 13.28 4.25 -14.90
N ILE A 203 14.30 3.44 -15.15
CA ILE A 203 15.71 3.86 -15.13
C ILE A 203 16.11 4.49 -16.47
N GLY A 204 15.71 3.90 -17.59
CA GLY A 204 16.21 4.25 -18.92
C GLY A 204 15.44 5.36 -19.64
N VAL A 205 14.16 5.58 -19.32
CA VAL A 205 13.31 6.51 -20.07
C VAL A 205 13.25 7.89 -19.42
N LYS A 206 13.65 8.92 -20.20
CA LYS A 206 13.51 10.33 -19.82
C LYS A 206 12.02 10.68 -19.63
N LYS A 207 11.73 11.55 -18.65
CA LYS A 207 10.34 11.93 -18.29
C LYS A 207 9.57 12.59 -19.43
N ASP A 208 10.26 13.27 -20.33
CA ASP A 208 9.67 13.97 -21.48
C ASP A 208 9.51 13.07 -22.72
N SER A 209 9.96 11.81 -22.65
CA SER A 209 9.81 10.86 -23.75
C SER A 209 8.36 10.38 -23.88
N PRO A 210 7.85 10.15 -25.11
CA PRO A 210 6.55 9.52 -25.31
C PRO A 210 6.46 8.13 -24.67
N LEU A 211 7.59 7.43 -24.48
CA LEU A 211 7.63 6.13 -23.81
C LEU A 211 7.32 6.22 -22.30
N ASN A 212 7.36 7.41 -21.70
CA ASN A 212 6.98 7.61 -20.29
C ASN A 212 5.50 7.26 -20.04
N ILE A 213 4.65 7.26 -21.09
CA ILE A 213 3.24 6.83 -21.01
C ILE A 213 3.12 5.39 -20.49
N LEU A 214 4.06 4.50 -20.84
CA LEU A 214 4.08 3.10 -20.39
C LEU A 214 4.31 2.97 -18.87
N THR A 215 4.87 3.99 -18.21
CA THR A 215 5.02 3.98 -16.74
C THR A 215 3.76 4.44 -16.00
N ARG A 216 2.79 5.03 -16.71
CA ARG A 216 1.56 5.55 -16.11
C ARG A 216 0.67 4.40 -15.66
N SER A 217 0.12 4.49 -14.45
CA SER A 217 -0.56 3.41 -13.71
C SER A 217 -1.42 2.47 -14.59
N TRP A 218 -2.42 2.98 -15.31
CA TRP A 218 -3.31 2.15 -16.13
C TRP A 218 -2.64 1.52 -17.37
N VAL A 219 -1.69 2.23 -17.99
CA VAL A 219 -0.96 1.72 -19.16
C VAL A 219 0.05 0.66 -18.75
N SER A 220 0.74 0.88 -17.62
CA SER A 220 1.64 -0.10 -17.04
C SER A 220 0.90 -1.38 -16.64
N PHE A 221 -0.31 -1.24 -16.09
CA PHE A 221 -1.17 -2.39 -15.78
C PHE A 221 -1.63 -3.15 -17.03
N LEU A 222 -1.95 -2.44 -18.13
CA LEU A 222 -2.26 -3.09 -19.41
C LEU A 222 -1.03 -3.80 -20.00
N MET A 223 0.15 -3.19 -19.91
CA MET A 223 1.41 -3.80 -20.35
C MET A 223 1.67 -5.13 -19.64
N PHE A 224 1.39 -5.22 -18.34
CA PHE A 224 1.46 -6.48 -17.59
C PHE A 224 0.60 -7.57 -18.25
N PHE A 225 -0.67 -7.27 -18.55
CA PHE A 225 -1.55 -8.24 -19.22
C PHE A 225 -1.11 -8.61 -20.64
N ILE A 226 -0.50 -7.69 -21.38
CA ILE A 226 0.07 -7.99 -22.70
C ILE A 226 1.22 -8.99 -22.58
N VAL A 227 2.15 -8.77 -21.64
CA VAL A 227 3.28 -9.69 -21.40
C VAL A 227 2.76 -11.07 -20.95
N GLU A 228 1.78 -11.09 -20.05
CA GLU A 228 1.11 -12.32 -19.59
C GLU A 228 0.40 -13.06 -20.73
N ALA A 229 -0.35 -12.35 -21.58
CA ALA A 229 -1.02 -12.94 -22.72
C ALA A 229 -0.03 -13.55 -23.71
N ILE A 230 1.10 -12.88 -23.99
CA ILE A 230 2.15 -13.42 -24.85
C ILE A 230 2.74 -14.70 -24.24
N ALA A 231 3.03 -14.72 -22.95
CA ALA A 231 3.55 -15.91 -22.27
C ALA A 231 2.55 -17.09 -22.30
N LEU A 232 1.27 -16.81 -22.08
CA LEU A 232 0.21 -17.80 -22.23
C LEU A 232 0.15 -18.34 -23.66
N LEU A 233 0.16 -17.48 -24.67
CA LEU A 233 0.16 -17.91 -26.08
C LEU A 233 1.36 -18.82 -26.38
N ILE A 234 2.55 -18.50 -25.87
CA ILE A 234 3.72 -19.36 -26.01
C ILE A 234 3.44 -20.75 -25.39
N VAL A 235 2.88 -20.83 -24.18
CA VAL A 235 2.56 -22.13 -23.56
C VAL A 235 1.51 -22.92 -24.33
N LEU A 236 0.45 -22.24 -24.81
CA LEU A 236 -0.67 -22.90 -25.48
C LEU A 236 -0.34 -23.40 -26.88
N PHE A 237 0.45 -22.63 -27.63
CA PHE A 237 0.75 -22.91 -29.04
C PHE A 237 2.10 -23.59 -29.25
N THR A 238 2.99 -23.56 -28.26
CA THR A 238 4.19 -24.39 -28.31
C THR A 238 3.84 -25.78 -27.80
N ASN A 239 4.38 -26.82 -28.44
CA ASN A 239 4.26 -28.22 -27.98
C ASN A 239 4.90 -28.47 -26.59
N LEU A 240 5.24 -27.44 -25.81
CA LEU A 240 5.75 -27.54 -24.44
C LEU A 240 4.86 -28.38 -23.53
N ILE A 241 3.53 -28.36 -23.74
CA ILE A 241 2.58 -29.15 -22.96
C ILE A 241 2.66 -30.65 -23.30
N ILE A 242 3.05 -30.99 -24.52
CA ILE A 242 3.07 -32.37 -25.06
C ILE A 242 4.48 -32.97 -25.03
N ALA A 243 5.51 -32.12 -24.96
CA ALA A 243 6.92 -32.51 -25.07
C ALA A 243 7.45 -33.32 -23.86
N PHE A 244 6.67 -33.51 -22.80
CA PHE A 244 7.16 -34.03 -21.52
C PHE A 244 6.09 -34.75 -20.69
#